data_AF-A0A1B9B0D7-F1
#
_entry.id   AF-A0A1B9B0D7-F1
#
_cell.length_a   1.000
_cell.length_b   1.000
_cell.length_c   1.000
_cell.angle_alpha   90.00
_cell.angle_beta   90.00
_cell.angle_gamma   90.00
#
_symmetry.space_group_name_H-M   'P 1'
#
loop_
_entity.id
_entity.type
_entity.pdbx_description
1 polymer ?
#
loop_
_entity_poly.entity_id
_entity_poly.type
_entity_poly.pdbx_seq_one_letter_code
_entity_poly.pdbx_strand_id
1 'polypeptide(L)'
;MEILKVSAKSNPNSVAGALAGVLRERGAAEIQAIGAGALNQAVKAVAIARGFVAPSGMDLICIPAFTDILIDGEERTAIKLIIEPR
;
A
#
# COMPACT_ATOMS: atom_id res chain seq x y z
N MET A 1 9.45 -2.87 -7.55
CA MET A 1 8.21 -2.88 -6.77
C MET A 1 7.42 -1.65 -7.20
N GLU A 2 6.15 -1.78 -7.58
CA GLU A 2 5.34 -0.62 -7.97
C GLU A 2 4.97 0.19 -6.71
N ILE A 3 5.04 1.52 -6.78
CA ILE A 3 4.76 2.41 -5.64
C ILE A 3 3.35 3.00 -5.76
N LEU A 4 2.49 2.68 -4.79
CA LEU A 4 1.16 3.23 -4.64
C LEU A 4 1.18 4.34 -3.58
N LYS A 5 1.00 5.59 -4.02
CA LYS A 5 0.91 6.74 -3.10
C LYS A 5 -0.52 6.88 -2.58
N VAL A 6 -0.67 6.90 -1.26
CA VAL A 6 -1.97 7.00 -0.59
C VAL A 6 -2.07 8.30 0.18
N SER A 7 -3.23 8.95 0.11
CA SER A 7 -3.57 10.16 0.83
C SER A 7 -4.74 9.91 1.79
N ALA A 8 -5.02 10.85 2.69
CA ALA A 8 -6.18 10.76 3.57
C ALA A 8 -7.54 10.72 2.82
N LYS A 9 -7.57 11.24 1.58
CA LYS A 9 -8.76 11.28 0.71
C LYS A 9 -8.87 10.04 -0.20
N SER A 10 -7.86 9.19 -0.23
CA SER A 10 -7.87 8.00 -1.08
C SER A 10 -8.98 7.04 -0.65
N ASN A 11 -9.72 6.51 -1.63
CA ASN A 11 -10.71 5.46 -1.37
C ASN A 11 -10.01 4.12 -1.17
N PRO A 12 -10.10 3.47 0.01
CA PRO A 12 -9.36 2.24 0.28
C PRO A 12 -9.77 1.08 -0.63
N ASN A 13 -11.00 1.02 -1.15
CA ASN A 13 -11.40 0.00 -2.12
C ASN A 13 -10.66 0.16 -3.46
N SER A 14 -10.52 1.40 -3.94
CA SER A 14 -9.79 1.69 -5.18
C SER A 14 -8.30 1.35 -5.04
N VAL A 15 -7.70 1.72 -3.90
CA VAL A 15 -6.30 1.37 -3.60
C VAL A 15 -6.13 -0.14 -3.49
N ALA A 16 -7.07 -0.86 -2.86
CA ALA A 16 -7.04 -2.31 -2.75
C ALA A 16 -7.11 -3.01 -4.12
N GLY A 17 -7.94 -2.49 -5.04
CA GLY A 17 -8.02 -2.99 -6.41
C GLY A 17 -6.70 -2.83 -7.16
N ALA A 18 -6.10 -1.64 -7.08
CA ALA A 18 -4.78 -1.38 -7.67
C ALA A 18 -3.69 -2.28 -7.05
N LEU A 19 -3.67 -2.40 -5.72
CA LEU A 19 -2.75 -3.28 -4.99
C LEU A 19 -2.89 -4.74 -5.45
N ALA A 20 -4.11 -5.27 -5.53
CA ALA A 20 -4.35 -6.64 -5.98
C ALA A 20 -3.93 -6.85 -7.45
N GLY A 21 -4.08 -5.85 -8.32
CA GLY A 21 -3.56 -5.89 -9.69
C GLY A 21 -2.03 -6.01 -9.71
N VAL A 22 -1.35 -5.09 -9.02
CA VAL A 22 0.11 -5.10 -8.89
C VAL A 22 0.63 -6.42 -8.33
N LEU A 23 -0.01 -6.95 -7.28
CA LEU A 23 0.42 -8.21 -6.65
C LEU A 23 0.33 -9.40 -7.61
N ARG A 24 -0.70 -9.48 -8.44
CA ARG A 24 -0.84 -10.56 -9.44
C ARG A 24 0.18 -10.45 -10.56
N GLU A 25 0.55 -9.23 -10.95
CA GLU A 25 1.47 -8.99 -12.06
C GLU A 25 2.95 -9.05 -11.66
N ARG A 26 3.29 -8.49 -10.48
CA ARG A 26 4.67 -8.23 -10.07
C ARG A 26 5.10 -8.96 -8.80
N GLY A 27 4.18 -9.62 -8.11
CA GLY A 27 4.46 -10.37 -6.88
C GLY A 27 4.76 -9.52 -5.65
N ALA A 28 4.90 -8.19 -5.77
CA ALA A 28 5.06 -7.30 -4.62
C ALA A 28 4.69 -5.85 -4.96
N ALA A 29 4.26 -5.10 -3.95
CA ALA A 29 3.89 -3.70 -4.04
C ALA A 29 4.40 -2.90 -2.83
N GLU A 30 4.67 -1.62 -3.03
CA GLU A 30 4.97 -0.69 -1.95
C GLU A 30 3.83 0.34 -1.85
N ILE A 31 3.28 0.55 -0.66
CA ILE A 31 2.37 1.68 -0.40
C ILE A 31 3.13 2.74 0.40
N GLN A 32 3.14 3.98 -0.10
CA GLN A 32 3.69 5.13 0.63
C GLN A 32 2.56 6.03 1.14
N ALA A 33 2.61 6.37 2.42
CA ALA A 33 1.61 7.19 3.09
C ALA A 33 2.26 8.21 4.04
N ILE A 34 1.77 9.46 4.01
CA ILE A 34 2.17 10.51 4.95
C ILE A 34 0.98 10.93 5.79
N GLY A 35 1.20 10.93 7.11
CA GLY A 35 0.20 11.32 8.10
C GLY A 35 -0.81 10.22 8.42
N ALA A 36 -1.44 10.35 9.59
CA ALA A 36 -2.32 9.32 10.15
C ALA A 36 -3.51 8.96 9.25
N GLY A 37 -4.10 9.96 8.58
CA GLY A 37 -5.23 9.74 7.68
C GLY A 37 -4.87 8.87 6.47
N ALA A 38 -3.73 9.15 5.83
CA ALA A 38 -3.26 8.36 4.70
C ALA A 38 -2.88 6.94 5.11
N LEU A 39 -2.19 6.79 6.25
CA LEU A 39 -1.78 5.49 6.78
C LEU A 39 -3.01 4.62 7.09
N ASN A 40 -4.06 5.20 7.68
CA ASN A 40 -5.32 4.48 7.91
C ASN A 40 -5.96 3.98 6.61
N GLN A 41 -5.97 4.80 5.54
CA GLN A 41 -6.49 4.34 4.25
C GLN A 41 -5.62 3.24 3.64
N ALA A 42 -4.29 3.35 3.75
CA ALA A 42 -3.36 2.34 3.27
C ALA A 42 -3.60 0.99 3.96
N VAL A 43 -3.68 0.97 5.30
CA VAL A 43 -3.91 -0.26 6.07
C VAL A 43 -5.28 -0.88 5.76
N LYS A 44 -6.34 -0.06 5.63
CA LYS A 44 -7.66 -0.54 5.17
C LYS A 44 -7.58 -1.18 3.79
N ALA A 45 -6.86 -0.56 2.86
CA ALA A 45 -6.67 -1.09 1.52
C ALA A 45 -5.93 -2.43 1.52
N VAL A 46 -4.90 -2.60 2.35
CA VAL A 46 -4.20 -3.88 2.54
C VAL A 46 -5.18 -4.96 3.03
N ALA A 47 -6.00 -4.64 4.03
CA ALA A 47 -7.00 -5.58 4.56
C ALA A 47 -8.03 -6.01 3.50
N ILE A 48 -8.51 -5.08 2.67
CA ILE A 48 -9.45 -5.37 1.57
C ILE A 48 -8.76 -6.18 0.48
N ALA A 49 -7.51 -5.82 0.11
CA ALA A 49 -6.75 -6.50 -0.93
C ALA A 49 -6.49 -7.97 -0.60
N ARG A 50 -6.29 -8.31 0.68
CA ARG A 50 -6.23 -9.72 1.13
C ARG A 50 -7.47 -10.51 0.69
N GLY A 51 -8.66 -9.93 0.82
CA GLY A 51 -9.90 -10.55 0.34
C GLY A 51 -9.95 -10.68 -1.19
N PHE A 52 -9.38 -9.73 -1.93
CA PHE A 52 -9.33 -9.79 -3.40
C PHE A 52 -8.37 -10.84 -3.95
N VAL A 53 -7.26 -11.12 -3.25
CA VAL A 53 -6.25 -12.10 -3.69
C VAL A 53 -6.44 -13.50 -3.10
N ALA A 54 -7.24 -13.64 -2.03
CA ALA A 54 -7.55 -14.94 -1.43
C ALA A 54 -8.13 -15.97 -2.41
N PRO A 55 -9.07 -15.63 -3.33
CA PRO A 55 -9.59 -16.60 -4.31
C PRO A 55 -8.52 -17.16 -5.28
N SER A 56 -7.40 -16.46 -5.44
CA SER A 56 -6.24 -16.93 -6.20
C SER A 56 -5.24 -17.75 -5.36
N GLY A 57 -5.58 -18.10 -4.12
CA GLY A 57 -4.71 -18.87 -3.23
C GLY A 57 -3.55 -18.07 -2.63
N MET A 58 -3.60 -16.73 -2.71
CA MET A 58 -2.57 -15.84 -2.20
C MET A 58 -2.99 -15.25 -0.84
N ASP A 59 -2.11 -15.33 0.15
CA ASP A 59 -2.20 -14.55 1.40
C ASP A 59 -1.05 -13.55 1.43
N LEU A 60 -1.25 -12.42 2.12
CA LEU A 60 -0.32 -11.29 2.10
C LEU A 60 0.32 -11.08 3.47
N ILE A 61 1.58 -10.66 3.45
CA ILE A 61 2.27 -10.04 4.58
C ILE A 61 2.43 -8.53 4.34
N CYS A 62 2.56 -7.78 5.43
CA CYS A 62 2.74 -6.32 5.41
C CYS A 62 3.91 -5.96 6.31
N ILE A 63 4.95 -5.37 5.73
CA ILE A 63 6.19 -5.02 6.40
C ILE A 63 6.29 -3.49 6.43
N PRO A 64 5.99 -2.84 7.56
CA PRO A 64 6.10 -1.38 7.68
C PRO A 64 7.56 -0.94 7.87
N ALA A 65 7.92 0.18 7.26
CA ALA A 65 9.19 0.85 7.46
C ALA A 65 9.04 2.37 7.31
N PHE A 66 9.99 3.13 7.86
CA PHE A 66 10.13 4.55 7.54
C PHE A 66 10.80 4.72 6.18
N THR A 67 10.48 5.81 5.50
CA THR A 67 11.17 6.27 4.30
C THR A 67 11.08 7.77 4.22
N ASP A 68 12.11 8.43 3.71
CA ASP A 68 12.04 9.86 3.41
C ASP A 68 11.60 10.04 1.96
N ILE A 69 10.72 11.01 1.72
CA ILE A 69 10.24 11.36 0.38
C ILE A 69 10.25 12.87 0.20
N LEU A 70 10.49 13.30 -1.04
CA LEU A 70 10.48 14.71 -1.41
C LEU A 70 9.06 15.16 -1.77
N ILE A 71 8.54 16.18 -1.10
CA ILE A 71 7.28 16.86 -1.42
C ILE A 71 7.52 18.35 -1.45
N ASP A 72 7.18 19.00 -2.56
CA ASP A 72 7.32 20.45 -2.73
C ASP A 72 8.74 20.98 -2.43
N GLY A 73 9.76 20.14 -2.67
CA GLY A 73 11.17 20.46 -2.39
C GLY A 73 11.60 20.23 -0.93
N GLU A 74 10.68 19.83 -0.05
CA GLU A 74 10.98 19.47 1.34
C GLU A 74 11.07 17.96 1.52
N GLU A 75 12.05 17.48 2.27
CA GLU A 75 12.08 16.11 2.77
C GLU A 75 11.02 15.92 3.86
N ARG A 76 10.21 14.88 3.69
CA ARG A 76 9.23 14.46 4.69
C ARG A 76 9.38 12.98 4.97
N THR A 77 9.37 12.64 6.25
CA THR A 77 9.32 11.24 6.69
C THR A 77 7.92 10.68 6.46
N ALA A 78 7.85 9.60 5.71
CA ALA A 78 6.66 8.83 5.40
C ALA A 78 6.77 7.42 5.99
N ILE A 79 5.62 6.72 6.01
CA ILE A 79 5.60 5.28 6.20
C ILE A 79 5.50 4.64 4.82
N LYS A 80 6.36 3.65 4.56
CA LYS A 80 6.17 2.68 3.49
C LYS A 80 5.68 1.36 4.06
N LEU A 81 4.74 0.74 3.37
CA LEU A 81 4.25 -0.60 3.65
C LEU A 81 4.64 -1.48 2.46
N ILE A 82 5.52 -2.45 2.70
CA ILE A 82 5.91 -3.42 1.69
C ILE A 82 4.93 -4.59 1.80
N ILE A 83 4.26 -4.90 0.69
CA ILE A 83 3.23 -5.93 0.61
C ILE A 83 3.67 -7.00 -0.38
N GLU A 84 3.71 -8.24 0.08
CA GLU A 84 4.11 -9.39 -0.72
C GLU A 84 3.34 -10.65 -0.27
N PRO A 85 3.22 -11.68 -1.14
CA PRO A 85 2.73 -12.99 -0.74
C PRO A 85 3.53 -13.56 0.45
N ARG A 86 2.84 -14.28 1.32
CA ARG A 86 3.51 -15.06 2.38
C ARG A 86 4.39 -16.17 1.82
#